data_AF-A0A1F4YEN3-F1
#
_entry.id   AF-A0A1F4YEN3-F1
#
_cell.length_a   1.000
_cell.length_b   1.000
_cell.length_c   1.000
_cell.angle_alpha   90.00
_cell.angle_beta   90.00
_cell.angle_gamma   90.00
#
_symmetry.space_group_name_H-M   'P 1'
#
loop_
_entity.id
_entity.type
_entity.pdbx_description
1 polymer ?
#
loop_
_entity_poly.entity_id
_entity_poly.type
_entity_poly.pdbx_seq_one_letter_code
_entity_poly.pdbx_strand_id
1 'polypeptide(L)' 'MSRTDSRARLGYLEEQLLKYKKIYEEKKRLFRGVRHEDSLSELRYTEYMVYRDMVEGIEREIAGIKKGLRRVL' A
#
# COMPACT_ATOMS: atom_id res chain seq x y z
N MET A 1 16.04 15.98 -7.93
CA MET A 1 15.10 16.09 -6.80
C MET A 1 15.86 16.59 -5.57
N SER A 2 15.37 17.65 -4.90
CA SER A 2 16.02 18.18 -3.69
C SER A 2 15.86 17.21 -2.51
N ARG A 3 16.80 17.18 -1.55
CA ARG A 3 16.66 16.36 -0.32
C ARG A 3 15.40 16.69 0.47
N THR A 4 15.01 17.97 0.49
CA THR A 4 13.78 18.44 1.14
C THR A 4 12.54 17.84 0.47
N ASP A 5 12.55 17.74 -0.85
CA ASP A 5 11.49 17.15 -1.66
C ASP A 5 11.37 15.64 -1.39
N SER A 6 12.50 14.93 -1.27
CA SER A 6 12.52 13.50 -0.92
C SER A 6 11.98 13.22 0.49
N ARG A 7 12.24 14.11 1.46
CA ARG A 7 11.70 13.98 2.83
C ARG A 7 10.21 14.29 2.89
N ALA A 8 9.74 15.33 2.19
CA ALA A 8 8.32 15.65 2.09
C ALA A 8 7.54 14.52 1.42
N ARG A 9 8.07 13.98 0.31
CA ARG A 9 7.51 12.81 -0.36
C ARG A 9 7.47 11.59 0.53
N LEU A 10 8.54 11.34 1.30
CA LEU A 10 8.56 10.22 2.25
C LEU A 10 7.47 10.34 3.32
N GLY A 11 7.31 11.53 3.92
CA GLY A 11 6.24 11.76 4.91
C GLY A 11 4.85 11.54 4.32
N TYR A 12 4.59 12.07 3.13
CA TYR A 12 3.34 11.82 2.41
C TYR A 12 3.08 10.33 2.16
N LEU A 13 4.09 9.59 1.70
CA LEU A 13 3.96 8.15 1.44
C LEU A 13 3.72 7.35 2.73
N GLU A 14 4.36 7.72 3.84
CA GLU A 14 4.14 7.07 5.14
C GLU A 14 2.71 7.31 5.66
N GLU A 15 2.15 8.51 5.47
CA GLU A 15 0.74 8.80 5.78
C GLU A 15 -0.22 8.00 4.89
N GLN A 16 0.04 7.95 3.57
CA GLN A 16 -0.78 7.14 2.65
C GLN A 16 -0.67 5.65 2.99
N LEU A 17 0.51 5.15 3.34
CA LEU A 17 0.70 3.77 3.75
C LEU A 17 -0.16 3.44 4.98
N LEU A 18 -0.15 4.30 6.00
CA LEU A 18 -0.97 4.11 7.19
C LEU A 18 -2.47 4.07 6.86
N LYS A 19 -2.93 4.96 5.97
CA LYS A 19 -4.32 5.01 5.52
C LYS A 19 -4.72 3.72 4.78
N TYR A 20 -3.98 3.33 3.76
CA TYR A 20 -4.35 2.21 2.91
C TYR A 20 -4.10 0.85 3.55
N LYS A 21 -3.13 0.74 4.46
CA LYS A 21 -2.90 -0.49 5.23
C LYS A 21 -4.09 -0.84 6.11
N LYS A 22 -4.76 0.15 6.71
CA LYS A 22 -5.99 -0.08 7.48
C LYS A 22 -7.11 -0.64 6.59
N ILE A 23 -7.29 -0.06 5.40
CA ILE A 23 -8.32 -0.51 4.44
C ILE A 23 -7.98 -1.91 3.92
N TYR A 24 -6.72 -2.17 3.60
CA TYR A 24 -6.24 -3.48 3.16
C TYR A 24 -6.56 -4.58 4.18
N GLU A 25 -6.27 -4.36 5.47
CA GLU A 25 -6.55 -5.36 6.51
C GLU A 25 -8.07 -5.60 6.68
N GLU A 26 -8.88 -4.55 6.54
CA GLU A 26 -10.35 -4.68 6.54
C GLU A 26 -10.84 -5.54 5.36
N LYS A 27 -10.40 -5.23 4.14
CA LYS A 27 -10.78 -5.99 2.93
C LYS A 27 -10.28 -7.44 2.97
N LYS A 28 -9.08 -7.65 3.50
CA LYS A 28 -8.51 -9.00 3.73
C LYS A 28 -9.33 -9.82 4.71
N ARG A 29 -9.85 -9.20 5.77
CA ARG A 29 -10.75 -9.85 6.74
C ARG A 29 -12.08 -10.25 6.08
N LEU A 30 -12.65 -9.38 5.25
CA LEU A 30 -13.90 -9.65 4.51
C LEU A 30 -13.73 -10.74 3.44
N PHE A 31 -12.51 -10.95 2.95
CA PHE A 31 -12.16 -11.99 1.99
C PHE A 31 -11.97 -13.38 2.63
N ARG A 32 -11.42 -13.48 3.85
CA ARG A 32 -11.19 -14.77 4.52
C ARG A 32 -12.52 -15.48 4.85
N GLY A 33 -12.85 -16.52 4.07
CA GLY A 33 -13.97 -17.43 4.34
C GLY A 33 -15.11 -17.41 3.31
N VAL A 34 -14.96 -16.74 2.18
CA VAL A 34 -15.97 -16.75 1.11
C VAL A 34 -15.59 -17.80 0.06
N ARG A 35 -16.48 -18.77 -0.22
CA ARG A 35 -16.35 -19.63 -1.40
C ARG A 35 -16.63 -18.77 -2.64
N HIS A 36 -15.72 -18.80 -3.61
CA HIS A 36 -15.81 -18.03 -4.87
C HIS A 36 -16.89 -18.59 -5.78
N GLU A 37 -18.15 -18.39 -5.43
CA GLU A 37 -19.30 -18.95 -6.17
C GLU A 37 -20.29 -17.86 -6.63
N ASP A 38 -20.11 -16.60 -6.21
CA ASP A 38 -20.98 -15.48 -6.58
C ASP A 38 -20.23 -14.18 -6.93
N SER A 39 -20.90 -13.27 -7.64
CA SER A 39 -20.32 -11.99 -8.10
C SER A 39 -19.85 -11.08 -6.96
N LEU A 40 -20.41 -11.24 -5.75
CA LEU A 40 -20.02 -10.45 -4.58
C LEU A 40 -18.65 -10.91 -4.05
N SER A 41 -18.37 -12.20 -4.09
CA SER A 41 -17.07 -12.77 -3.72
C SER A 41 -15.95 -12.31 -4.65
N GLU A 42 -16.20 -12.25 -5.96
CA GLU A 42 -15.28 -11.73 -6.98
C GLU A 42 -15.01 -10.23 -6.81
N LEU A 43 -16.05 -9.45 -6.49
CA LEU A 43 -15.90 -8.03 -6.20
C LEU A 43 -15.00 -7.82 -4.97
N ARG A 44 -15.24 -8.55 -3.88
CA ARG A 44 -14.43 -8.46 -2.65
C ARG A 44 -12.98 -8.89 -2.87
N TYR A 45 -12.75 -9.91 -3.69
CA TYR A 45 -11.41 -10.31 -4.09
C TYR A 45 -10.71 -9.19 -4.87
N THR A 46 -11.40 -8.60 -5.84
CA THR A 46 -10.86 -7.48 -6.62
C THR A 46 -10.51 -6.29 -5.74
N GLU A 47 -11.40 -5.91 -4.81
CA GLU A 47 -11.13 -4.86 -3.84
C GLU A 47 -9.89 -5.17 -2.99
N TYR A 48 -9.80 -6.39 -2.44
CA TYR A 48 -8.65 -6.84 -1.67
C TYR A 48 -7.34 -6.71 -2.47
N MET A 49 -7.34 -7.17 -3.72
CA MET A 49 -6.16 -7.14 -4.60
C MET A 49 -5.71 -5.71 -4.91
N VAL A 50 -6.65 -4.80 -5.19
CA VAL A 50 -6.35 -3.38 -5.44
C VAL A 50 -5.65 -2.75 -4.23
N TYR A 51 -6.18 -2.96 -3.02
CA TYR A 51 -5.55 -2.39 -1.83
C TYR A 51 -4.22 -3.05 -1.47
N ARG A 52 -4.07 -4.34 -1.75
CA ARG A 52 -2.78 -5.04 -1.62
C ARG A 52 -1.73 -4.39 -2.51
N ASP A 53 -2.04 -4.24 -3.80
CA ASP A 53 -1.11 -3.71 -4.79
C ASP A 53 -0.76 -2.24 -4.49
N MET A 54 -1.73 -1.47 -3.98
CA MET A 54 -1.50 -0.10 -3.52
C MET A 54 -0.55 -0.02 -2.32
N VAL A 55 -0.74 -0.87 -1.30
CA VAL A 55 0.15 -0.95 -0.14
C VAL A 55 1.56 -1.36 -0.55
N GLU A 56 1.69 -2.43 -1.35
CA GLU A 56 2.99 -2.91 -1.83
C GLU A 56 3.71 -1.86 -2.70
N GLY A 57 2.99 -1.14 -3.54
CA GLY A 57 3.54 -0.06 -4.37
C GLY A 57 4.14 1.05 -3.51
N ILE A 58 3.40 1.50 -2.48
CA ILE A 58 3.87 2.53 -1.55
C ILE A 58 5.09 2.03 -0.75
N GLU A 59 5.09 0.79 -0.27
CA GLU A 59 6.23 0.20 0.45
C GLU A 59 7.49 0.16 -0.42
N ARG A 60 7.36 -0.22 -1.70
CA ARG A 60 8.47 -0.22 -2.67
C ARG A 60 9.00 1.19 -2.92
N GLU A 61 8.13 2.18 -3.08
CA GLU A 61 8.53 3.58 -3.28
C GLU A 61 9.29 4.13 -2.05
N ILE A 62 8.76 3.89 -0.84
CA ILE A 62 9.42 4.23 0.43
C ILE A 62 10.80 3.59 0.52
N ALA A 63 10.91 2.30 0.21
CA ALA A 63 12.18 1.59 0.23
C ALA A 63 13.19 2.19 -0.77
N GLY A 64 12.72 2.57 -1.97
CA GLY A 64 13.51 3.25 -2.99
C GLY A 64 14.06 4.59 -2.49
N ILE A 65 13.20 5.43 -1.90
CA ILE A 65 13.58 6.74 -1.35
C ILE A 65 14.56 6.58 -0.18
N LYS A 66 14.29 5.67 0.77
CA LYS A 66 15.17 5.39 1.91
C LYS A 66 16.55 4.91 1.46
N LYS A 67 16.61 4.02 0.45
CA LYS A 67 17.87 3.56 -0.15
C LYS A 67 18.63 4.70 -0.82
N GLY A 68 17.93 5.59 -1.53
CA GLY A 68 18.49 6.80 -2.13
C GLY A 68 19.10 7.73 -1.09
N LEU A 69 18.38 8.02 0.00
CA LEU A 69 18.88 8.86 1.10
C LEU A 69 20.11 8.26 1.80
N ARG A 70 20.15 6.94 2.00
CA ARG A 70 21.26 6.24 2.67
C ARG A 70 22.56 6.24 1.86
N ARG A 71 22.48 6.27 0.52
CA ARG A 71 23.65 6.28 -0.38
C ARG A 71 24.38 7.63 -0.44
N VAL A 72 23.82 8.68 0.16
CA VAL A 72 24.41 10.03 0.18
C VAL A 72 24.99 10.37 1.56
N LEU A 73 25.22 9.36 2.40
CA LEU A 73 25.99 9.38 3.64
C LEU A 73 27.28 8.59 3.41
#